data_AF-A0A7C5R0J8-F1
#
_entry.id   AF-A0A7C5R0J8-F1
#
_cell.length_a   1.000
_cell.length_b   1.000
_cell.length_c   1.000
_cell.angle_alpha   90.00
_cell.angle_beta   90.00
_cell.angle_gamma   90.00
#
_symmetry.space_group_name_H-M   'P 1'
#
loop_
_entity.id
_entity.type
_entity.pdbx_description
1 polymer ?
#
loop_
_entity_poly.entity_id
_entity_poly.type
_entity_poly.pdbx_seq_one_letter_code
_entity_poly.pdbx_strand_id
1 'polypeptide(L)'
;GGVMRLSDLLAQAQDAAASRLKEAGLAADMDEPERDEIARLVGLSAIKFSDLQNARTTNYIFDLDRFTAFEGKTGPYLLYATVRIKSLLRKAEKLGISPGPIKPETKTEKALVLTLDSFDKALATAEAKRMPHIICDHVFALAQAFSKFYAECPILAESVPQDTKRSRLALAALTLRQLELGLELLGIETPARM
;
A
#
# COMPACT_ATOMS: atom_id res chain seq x y z
N GLY A 1 -15.97 4.24 32.02
CA GLY A 1 -15.24 2.97 31.95
C GLY A 1 -16.22 1.87 31.58
N GLY A 2 -16.23 1.48 30.31
CA GLY A 2 -17.04 0.39 29.76
C GLY A 2 -16.29 -0.23 28.59
N VAL A 3 -16.66 -1.44 28.19
CA VAL A 3 -16.06 -2.10 27.02
C VAL A 3 -16.52 -1.38 25.75
N MET A 4 -15.57 -0.89 24.95
CA MET A 4 -15.88 -0.25 23.68
C MET A 4 -16.55 -1.25 22.74
N ARG A 5 -17.69 -0.87 22.15
CA ARG A 5 -18.36 -1.72 21.16
C ARG A 5 -17.58 -1.66 19.85
N LEU A 6 -17.53 -2.79 19.13
CA LEU A 6 -16.89 -2.84 17.82
C LEU A 6 -17.54 -1.85 16.82
N SER A 7 -18.87 -1.66 16.90
CA SER A 7 -19.57 -0.66 16.08
C SER A 7 -19.02 0.76 16.29
N ASP A 8 -18.76 1.12 17.55
CA ASP A 8 -18.31 2.46 17.92
C ASP A 8 -16.86 2.67 17.49
N LEU A 9 -16.04 1.62 17.59
CA LEU A 9 -14.67 1.62 17.08
C LEU A 9 -14.62 1.80 15.55
N LEU A 10 -15.45 1.05 14.82
CA LEU A 10 -15.51 1.13 13.37
C LEU A 10 -15.95 2.52 12.91
N ALA A 11 -16.96 3.10 13.56
CA ALA A 11 -17.42 4.46 13.28
C ALA A 11 -16.31 5.50 13.53
N GLN A 12 -15.65 5.44 14.69
CA GLN A 12 -14.54 6.34 15.02
C GLN A 12 -13.38 6.24 14.01
N ALA A 13 -13.05 5.03 13.56
CA ALA A 13 -11.99 4.83 12.59
C ALA A 13 -12.35 5.40 11.20
N GLN A 14 -13.61 5.26 10.80
CA GLN A 14 -14.12 5.86 9.57
C GLN A 14 -14.12 7.39 9.65
N ASP A 15 -14.56 7.97 10.76
CA ASP A 15 -14.57 9.43 10.98
C ASP A 15 -13.15 10.02 10.97
N ALA A 16 -12.21 9.34 11.63
CA ALA A 16 -10.80 9.70 11.62
C ALA A 16 -10.21 9.62 10.20
N ALA A 17 -10.50 8.54 9.47
CA ALA A 17 -10.07 8.37 8.08
C ALA A 17 -10.64 9.45 7.15
N ALA A 18 -11.92 9.78 7.26
CA ALA A 18 -12.57 10.84 6.49
C ALA A 18 -11.89 12.20 6.72
N SER A 19 -11.59 12.52 7.99
CA SER A 19 -10.88 13.74 8.37
C SER A 19 -9.48 13.80 7.73
N ARG A 20 -8.71 12.71 7.82
CA ARG A 20 -7.37 12.64 7.23
C ARG A 20 -7.38 12.71 5.71
N LEU A 21 -8.34 12.08 5.03
CA LEU A 21 -8.50 12.17 3.58
C LEU A 21 -8.77 13.61 3.14
N LYS A 22 -9.60 14.33 3.89
CA LYS A 22 -9.91 15.74 3.62
C LYS A 22 -8.68 16.63 3.83
N GLU A 23 -7.96 16.44 4.94
CA GLU A 23 -6.72 17.19 5.24
C GLU A 23 -5.63 16.98 4.20
N ALA A 24 -5.49 15.74 3.70
CA ALA A 24 -4.52 15.38 2.66
C ALA A 24 -4.96 15.78 1.24
N GLY A 25 -6.17 16.30 1.04
CA GLY A 25 -6.73 16.64 -0.27
C GLY A 25 -7.03 15.44 -1.17
N LEU A 26 -7.11 14.24 -0.59
CA LEU A 26 -7.30 12.94 -1.25
C LEU A 26 -8.78 12.62 -1.56
N ALA A 27 -9.69 13.50 -1.14
CA ALA A 27 -11.13 13.33 -1.33
C ALA A 27 -11.79 14.49 -2.10
N ALA A 28 -10.98 15.39 -2.68
CA ALA A 28 -11.47 16.68 -3.19
C ALA A 28 -12.37 16.56 -4.43
N ASP A 29 -12.17 15.52 -5.25
CA ASP A 29 -12.89 15.28 -6.52
C ASP A 29 -13.87 14.08 -6.44
N MET A 30 -14.19 13.64 -5.23
CA MET A 30 -15.10 12.52 -4.97
C MET A 30 -16.48 13.02 -4.50
N ASP A 31 -17.54 12.29 -4.86
CA ASP A 31 -18.88 12.51 -4.30
C ASP A 31 -19.00 11.95 -2.88
N GLU A 32 -20.10 12.24 -2.19
CA GLU A 32 -20.28 11.82 -0.80
C GLU A 32 -20.30 10.28 -0.61
N PRO A 33 -21.06 9.50 -1.41
CA PRO A 33 -21.02 8.03 -1.32
C PRO A 33 -19.61 7.44 -1.54
N GLU A 34 -18.86 7.96 -2.50
CA GLU A 34 -17.50 7.50 -2.76
C GLU A 34 -16.55 7.89 -1.62
N ARG A 35 -16.63 9.12 -1.10
CA ARG A 35 -15.83 9.54 0.05
C ARG A 35 -16.07 8.66 1.28
N ASP A 36 -17.33 8.32 1.54
CA ASP A 36 -17.71 7.46 2.67
C ASP A 36 -17.14 6.05 2.52
N GLU A 37 -17.21 5.49 1.31
CA GLU A 37 -16.65 4.17 1.04
C GLU A 37 -15.11 4.16 1.15
N ILE A 38 -14.43 5.17 0.63
CA ILE A 38 -12.97 5.30 0.77
C ILE A 38 -12.59 5.49 2.24
N ALA A 39 -13.32 6.31 3.00
CA ALA A 39 -13.09 6.48 4.43
C ALA A 39 -13.28 5.16 5.20
N ARG A 40 -14.31 4.38 4.85
CA ARG A 40 -14.56 3.04 5.42
C ARG A 40 -13.39 2.10 5.15
N LEU A 41 -12.90 2.03 3.91
CA LEU A 41 -11.76 1.19 3.52
C LEU A 41 -10.48 1.60 4.26
N VAL A 42 -10.21 2.90 4.35
CA VAL A 42 -9.05 3.45 5.08
C VAL A 42 -9.14 3.13 6.56
N GLY A 43 -10.28 3.37 7.21
CA GLY A 43 -10.51 3.06 8.62
C GLY A 43 -10.35 1.56 8.94
N LEU A 44 -10.91 0.70 8.08
CA LEU A 44 -10.74 -0.76 8.22
C LEU A 44 -9.28 -1.20 8.03
N SER A 45 -8.57 -0.62 7.07
CA SER A 45 -7.15 -0.90 6.87
C SER A 45 -6.32 -0.50 8.09
N ALA A 46 -6.63 0.65 8.71
CA ALA A 46 -5.97 1.13 9.91
C ALA A 46 -6.13 0.13 11.07
N ILE A 47 -7.37 -0.31 11.33
CA ILE A 47 -7.66 -1.29 12.38
C ILE A 47 -6.95 -2.62 12.09
N LYS A 48 -7.23 -3.25 10.95
CA LYS A 48 -6.70 -4.59 10.62
C LYS A 48 -5.18 -4.61 10.59
N PHE A 49 -4.57 -3.63 9.94
CA PHE A 49 -3.12 -3.59 9.82
C PHE A 49 -2.44 -3.29 11.17
N SER A 50 -3.03 -2.41 11.99
CA SER A 50 -2.45 -2.08 13.31
C SER A 50 -2.34 -3.28 14.24
N ASP A 51 -3.31 -4.18 14.19
CA ASP A 51 -3.32 -5.43 14.94
C ASP A 51 -2.30 -6.42 14.33
N LEU A 52 -2.46 -6.71 13.03
CA LEU A 52 -1.69 -7.74 12.33
C LEU A 52 -0.19 -7.45 12.23
N GLN A 53 0.24 -6.19 12.27
CA GLN A 53 1.66 -5.83 12.12
C GLN A 53 2.53 -6.15 13.34
N ASN A 54 1.92 -6.48 14.48
CA ASN A 54 2.63 -6.86 15.69
C ASN A 54 2.73 -8.38 15.81
N ALA A 55 3.77 -8.88 16.49
CA ALA A 55 3.79 -10.27 16.87
C ALA A 55 2.59 -10.57 17.78
N ARG A 56 1.73 -11.51 17.39
CA ARG A 56 0.50 -11.86 18.13
C ARG A 56 0.71 -12.28 19.61
N THR A 57 1.95 -12.51 20.01
CA THR A 57 2.36 -12.85 21.38
C THR A 57 2.76 -11.62 22.21
N THR A 58 2.67 -10.42 21.65
CA THR A 58 3.03 -9.16 22.31
C THR A 58 1.79 -8.35 22.67
N ASN A 59 1.94 -7.44 23.63
CA ASN A 59 0.85 -6.53 24.00
C ASN A 59 0.56 -5.58 22.84
N TYR A 60 -0.73 -5.35 22.60
CA TYR A 60 -1.21 -4.40 21.61
C TYR A 60 -1.63 -3.10 22.29
N ILE A 61 -1.02 -1.99 21.87
CA ILE A 61 -1.37 -0.64 22.34
C ILE A 61 -2.26 -0.01 21.28
N PHE A 62 -3.54 0.13 21.59
CA PHE A 62 -4.52 0.73 20.69
C PHE A 62 -4.35 2.26 20.64
N ASP A 63 -4.15 2.82 19.43
CA ASP A 63 -3.96 4.24 19.17
C ASP A 63 -4.52 4.61 17.78
N LEU A 64 -5.77 5.07 17.76
CA LEU A 64 -6.50 5.31 16.52
C LEU A 64 -5.90 6.45 15.66
N ASP A 65 -5.40 7.50 16.31
CA ASP A 65 -4.80 8.65 15.64
C ASP A 65 -3.52 8.26 14.91
N ARG A 66 -2.73 7.37 15.52
CA ARG A 66 -1.55 6.79 14.88
C ARG A 66 -1.92 5.84 13.75
N PHE A 67 -2.93 5.00 13.93
CA PHE A 67 -3.27 3.97 12.93
C PHE A 67 -3.88 4.53 11.66
N THR A 68 -4.57 5.67 11.75
CA THR A 68 -5.18 6.37 10.61
C THR A 68 -4.20 7.29 9.87
N ALA A 69 -2.94 7.39 10.32
CA ALA A 69 -1.93 8.23 9.66
C ALA A 69 -1.53 7.69 8.28
N PHE A 70 -1.30 8.60 7.32
CA PHE A 70 -0.78 8.31 5.98
C PHE A 70 0.76 8.19 5.92
N GLU A 71 1.41 8.13 7.07
CA GLU A 71 2.86 8.00 7.21
C GLU A 71 3.22 6.87 8.17
N GLY A 72 4.44 6.36 8.05
CA GLY A 72 4.91 5.24 8.84
C GLY A 72 4.29 3.90 8.41
N LYS A 73 4.41 2.91 9.29
CA LYS A 73 3.98 1.53 9.04
C LYS A 73 2.49 1.36 9.38
N THR A 74 1.62 1.84 8.48
CA THR A 74 0.16 1.85 8.66
C THR A 74 -0.58 1.28 7.44
N GLY A 75 -1.81 0.82 7.65
CA GLY A 75 -2.70 0.39 6.56
C GLY A 75 -2.99 1.51 5.54
N PRO A 76 -3.37 2.73 5.98
CA PRO A 76 -3.60 3.86 5.08
C PRO A 76 -2.39 4.22 4.21
N TYR A 77 -1.16 4.15 4.74
CA TYR A 77 0.05 4.36 3.94
C TYR A 77 0.16 3.35 2.79
N LEU A 78 -0.13 2.07 3.05
CA LEU A 78 -0.10 1.01 2.04
C LEU A 78 -1.19 1.21 0.99
N LEU A 79 -2.41 1.57 1.40
CA LEU A 79 -3.49 1.90 0.45
C LEU A 79 -3.09 3.06 -0.46
N TYR A 80 -2.57 4.14 0.11
CA TYR A 80 -2.10 5.28 -0.66
C TYR A 80 -0.97 4.90 -1.65
N ALA A 81 -0.02 4.05 -1.23
CA ALA A 81 1.02 3.53 -2.11
C ALA A 81 0.43 2.75 -3.30
N THR A 82 -0.56 1.87 -3.08
CA THR A 82 -1.22 1.14 -4.18
C THR A 82 -1.93 2.08 -5.15
N VAL A 83 -2.65 3.09 -4.66
CA VAL A 83 -3.34 4.08 -5.50
C VAL A 83 -2.37 4.90 -6.34
N ARG A 84 -1.23 5.30 -5.77
CA ARG A 84 -0.20 6.02 -6.54
C ARG A 84 0.33 5.19 -7.70
N ILE A 85 0.52 3.88 -7.49
CA ILE A 85 0.95 2.98 -8.56
C ILE A 85 -0.16 2.81 -9.61
N LYS A 86 -1.43 2.62 -9.19
CA LYS A 86 -2.58 2.59 -10.10
C LYS A 86 -2.66 3.85 -10.97
N SER A 87 -2.48 5.02 -10.38
CA SER A 87 -2.44 6.31 -11.09
C SER A 87 -1.28 6.41 -12.09
N LEU A 88 -0.08 5.94 -11.73
CA LEU A 88 1.06 5.86 -12.64
C LEU A 88 0.75 4.97 -13.85
N LEU A 89 0.19 3.78 -13.62
CA LEU A 89 -0.14 2.83 -14.68
C LEU A 89 -1.21 3.40 -15.63
N ARG A 90 -2.28 4.02 -15.10
CA ARG A 90 -3.29 4.73 -15.91
C ARG A 90 -2.68 5.86 -16.75
N LYS A 91 -1.72 6.61 -16.19
CA LYS A 91 -1.01 7.66 -16.93
C LYS A 91 -0.17 7.09 -18.06
N ALA A 92 0.53 5.98 -17.83
CA ALA A 92 1.32 5.31 -18.86
C ALA A 92 0.44 4.78 -20.01
N GLU A 93 -0.71 4.19 -19.68
CA GLU A 93 -1.69 3.71 -20.64
C GLU A 93 -2.21 4.84 -21.55
N LYS A 94 -2.56 6.00 -20.98
CA LYS A 94 -2.97 7.18 -21.75
C LYS A 94 -1.88 7.70 -22.71
N LEU A 95 -0.60 7.44 -22.40
CA LEU A 95 0.54 7.78 -23.24
C LEU A 95 0.89 6.66 -24.24
N GLY A 96 0.13 5.56 -24.28
CA GLY A 96 0.39 4.41 -25.14
C GLY A 96 1.62 3.58 -24.74
N ILE A 97 2.10 3.72 -23.49
CA ILE A 97 3.26 2.99 -22.99
C ILE A 97 2.78 1.77 -22.21
N SER A 98 3.16 0.58 -22.66
CA SER A 98 2.84 -0.69 -22.01
C SER A 98 4.06 -1.32 -21.32
N PRO A 99 3.85 -2.10 -20.24
CA PRO A 99 4.93 -2.88 -19.62
C PRO A 99 5.70 -3.73 -20.64
N GLY A 100 7.00 -3.91 -20.40
CA GLY A 100 7.88 -4.71 -21.25
C GLY A 100 8.82 -5.61 -20.44
N PRO A 101 9.87 -6.17 -21.08
CA PRO A 101 10.85 -6.99 -20.39
C PRO A 101 11.52 -6.23 -19.24
N ILE A 102 11.63 -6.88 -18.08
CA ILE A 102 12.27 -6.31 -16.89
C ILE A 102 13.79 -6.43 -17.06
N LYS A 103 14.45 -5.28 -17.04
CA LYS A 103 15.91 -5.11 -17.16
C LYS A 103 16.36 -4.08 -16.12
N PRO A 104 16.63 -4.50 -14.87
CA PRO A 104 17.04 -3.59 -13.80
C PRO A 104 18.52 -3.22 -13.95
N GLU A 105 18.81 -1.94 -14.08
CA GLU A 105 20.17 -1.42 -14.29
C GLU A 105 20.72 -0.80 -13.00
N THR A 106 19.91 0.06 -12.36
CA THR A 106 20.31 0.83 -11.19
C THR A 106 20.32 -0.04 -9.92
N LYS A 107 21.05 0.42 -8.90
CA LYS A 107 21.03 -0.24 -7.58
C LYS A 107 19.61 -0.29 -7.00
N THR A 108 18.82 0.75 -7.23
CA THR A 108 17.47 0.90 -6.67
C THR A 108 16.45 0.03 -7.38
N GLU A 109 16.57 -0.10 -8.71
CA GLU A 109 15.79 -1.08 -9.49
C GLU A 109 16.09 -2.52 -9.02
N LYS A 110 17.37 -2.86 -8.85
CA LYS A 110 17.78 -4.18 -8.36
C LYS A 110 17.29 -4.45 -6.94
N ALA A 111 17.34 -3.45 -6.06
CA ALA A 111 16.81 -3.57 -4.71
C ALA A 111 15.30 -3.86 -4.71
N LEU A 112 14.51 -3.18 -5.56
CA LEU A 112 13.08 -3.47 -5.71
C LEU A 112 12.83 -4.91 -6.19
N VAL A 113 13.63 -5.38 -7.16
CA VAL A 113 13.54 -6.78 -7.65
C VAL A 113 13.81 -7.78 -6.54
N LEU A 114 14.84 -7.56 -5.72
CA LEU A 114 15.16 -8.44 -4.59
C LEU A 114 14.05 -8.44 -3.53
N THR A 115 13.42 -7.28 -3.28
CA THR A 115 12.26 -7.22 -2.38
C THR A 115 11.04 -7.94 -2.97
N LEU A 116 10.82 -7.89 -4.28
CA LEU A 116 9.75 -8.65 -4.92
C LEU A 116 9.99 -10.18 -4.83
N ASP A 117 11.24 -10.60 -5.01
CA ASP A 117 11.67 -12.00 -4.96
C ASP A 117 11.54 -12.61 -3.55
N SER A 118 11.70 -11.80 -2.49
CA SER A 118 11.63 -12.28 -1.11
C SER A 118 10.23 -12.67 -0.62
N PHE A 119 9.18 -12.48 -1.43
CA PHE A 119 7.80 -12.71 -1.01
C PHE A 119 7.49 -14.16 -0.69
N ASP A 120 7.99 -15.10 -1.49
CA ASP A 120 7.76 -16.54 -1.27
C ASP A 120 8.29 -16.99 0.09
N LYS A 121 9.51 -16.54 0.44
CA LYS A 121 10.10 -16.78 1.75
C LYS A 121 9.29 -16.15 2.89
N ALA A 122 8.80 -14.92 2.70
CA ALA A 122 7.96 -14.25 3.69
C ALA A 122 6.66 -15.03 3.92
N LEU A 123 6.03 -15.51 2.84
CA LEU A 123 4.80 -16.31 2.88
C LEU A 123 5.01 -17.64 3.60
N ALA A 124 6.00 -18.43 3.18
CA ALA A 124 6.33 -19.71 3.81
C ALA A 124 6.65 -19.54 5.31
N THR A 125 7.35 -18.46 5.69
CA THR A 125 7.66 -18.18 7.09
C THR A 125 6.42 -17.77 7.89
N ALA A 126 5.56 -16.92 7.32
CA ALA A 126 4.33 -16.48 7.95
C ALA A 126 3.37 -17.67 8.20
N GLU A 127 3.25 -18.57 7.23
CA GLU A 127 2.47 -19.80 7.35
C GLU A 127 3.04 -20.73 8.43
N ALA A 128 4.32 -21.12 8.31
CA ALA A 128 4.94 -22.08 9.22
C ALA A 128 4.90 -21.63 10.68
N LYS A 129 5.03 -20.32 10.92
CA LYS A 129 5.00 -19.73 12.27
C LYS A 129 3.62 -19.27 12.72
N ARG A 130 2.62 -19.23 11.82
CA ARG A 130 1.31 -18.61 12.05
C ARG A 130 1.47 -17.16 12.53
N MET A 131 2.25 -16.38 11.78
CA MET A 131 2.70 -15.03 12.12
C MET A 131 2.42 -14.06 10.96
N PRO A 132 1.22 -13.46 10.90
CA PRO A 132 0.83 -12.57 9.79
C PRO A 132 1.66 -11.27 9.72
N HIS A 133 2.23 -10.80 10.83
CA HIS A 133 3.10 -9.61 10.84
C HIS A 133 4.28 -9.70 9.87
N ILE A 134 4.72 -10.91 9.51
CA ILE A 134 5.77 -11.13 8.51
C ILE A 134 5.30 -10.69 7.12
N ILE A 135 4.02 -10.88 6.80
CA ILE A 135 3.42 -10.36 5.56
C ILE A 135 3.31 -8.83 5.66
N CYS A 136 2.91 -8.28 6.82
CA CYS A 136 2.89 -6.84 7.05
C CYS A 136 4.27 -6.18 6.87
N ASP A 137 5.33 -6.82 7.37
CA ASP A 137 6.72 -6.41 7.18
C ASP A 137 7.08 -6.40 5.69
N HIS A 138 6.72 -7.46 4.97
CA HIS A 138 7.02 -7.58 3.54
C HIS A 138 6.32 -6.50 2.72
N VAL A 139 4.99 -6.33 2.85
CA VAL A 139 4.26 -5.32 2.06
C VAL A 139 4.71 -3.90 2.38
N PHE A 140 5.08 -3.62 3.63
CA PHE A 140 5.66 -2.34 4.01
C PHE A 140 7.05 -2.12 3.40
N ALA A 141 7.93 -3.12 3.48
CA ALA A 141 9.24 -3.06 2.86
C ALA A 141 9.14 -2.88 1.33
N LEU A 142 8.19 -3.55 0.68
CA LEU A 142 7.92 -3.43 -0.75
C LEU A 142 7.44 -2.02 -1.11
N ALA A 143 6.49 -1.45 -0.36
CA ALA A 143 6.01 -0.09 -0.57
C ALA A 143 7.14 0.95 -0.39
N GLN A 144 8.02 0.77 0.60
CA GLN A 144 9.19 1.61 0.82
C GLN A 144 10.21 1.49 -0.31
N ALA A 145 10.52 0.26 -0.76
CA ALA A 145 11.41 0.01 -1.88
C ALA A 145 10.89 0.65 -3.17
N PHE A 146 9.57 0.55 -3.42
CA PHE A 146 8.94 1.20 -4.55
C PHE A 146 8.97 2.73 -4.44
N SER A 147 8.71 3.29 -3.25
CA SER A 147 8.76 4.74 -3.04
C SER A 147 10.15 5.30 -3.37
N LYS A 148 11.21 4.62 -2.93
CA LYS A 148 12.59 4.96 -3.26
C LYS A 148 12.88 4.82 -4.76
N PHE A 149 12.45 3.71 -5.37
CA PHE A 149 12.55 3.50 -6.81
C PHE A 149 11.86 4.62 -7.61
N TYR A 150 10.64 4.98 -7.24
CA TYR A 150 9.88 6.04 -7.90
C TYR A 150 10.55 7.42 -7.79
N ALA A 151 11.20 7.70 -6.65
CA ALA A 151 11.91 8.96 -6.43
C ALA A 151 13.24 9.04 -7.21
N GLU A 152 14.00 7.95 -7.30
CA GLU A 152 15.35 7.94 -7.87
C GLU A 152 15.39 7.55 -9.36
N CYS A 153 14.36 6.84 -9.85
CA CYS A 153 14.32 6.30 -11.21
C CYS A 153 13.10 6.84 -11.97
N PRO A 154 13.24 7.94 -12.74
CA PRO A 154 12.14 8.49 -13.51
C PRO A 154 11.52 7.45 -14.44
N ILE A 155 10.18 7.28 -14.39
CA ILE A 155 9.51 6.20 -15.14
C ILE A 155 9.00 6.72 -16.50
N LEU A 156 8.22 7.80 -16.50
CA LEU A 156 7.54 8.30 -17.71
C LEU A 156 8.20 9.54 -18.34
N ALA A 157 9.27 10.06 -17.74
CA ALA A 157 9.95 11.28 -18.22
C ALA A 157 10.46 11.14 -19.66
N GLU A 158 10.42 12.22 -20.44
CA GLU A 158 10.84 12.21 -21.86
C GLU A 158 12.31 11.80 -22.05
N SER A 159 13.17 12.14 -21.09
CA SER A 159 14.60 11.80 -21.10
C SER A 159 14.90 10.31 -20.94
N VAL A 160 13.90 9.48 -20.60
CA VAL A 160 14.09 8.05 -20.36
C VAL A 160 13.88 7.27 -21.66
N PRO A 161 14.82 6.42 -22.08
CA PRO A 161 14.65 5.57 -23.26
C PRO A 161 13.40 4.69 -23.17
N GLN A 162 12.74 4.44 -24.29
CA GLN A 162 11.46 3.69 -24.32
C GLN A 162 11.57 2.32 -23.64
N ASP A 163 12.62 1.55 -23.94
CA ASP A 163 12.83 0.23 -23.32
C ASP A 163 12.96 0.33 -21.79
N THR A 164 13.66 1.35 -21.28
CA THR A 164 13.79 1.61 -19.85
C THR A 164 12.44 2.00 -19.24
N LYS A 165 11.62 2.82 -19.92
CA LYS A 165 10.25 3.13 -19.45
C LYS A 165 9.43 1.87 -19.29
N ARG A 166 9.46 0.98 -20.29
CA ARG A 166 8.69 -0.27 -20.31
C ARG A 166 9.14 -1.26 -19.23
N SER A 167 10.45 -1.38 -19.01
CA SER A 167 11.04 -2.16 -17.91
C SER A 167 10.59 -1.64 -16.54
N ARG A 168 10.73 -0.33 -16.30
CA ARG A 168 10.32 0.34 -15.05
C ARG A 168 8.82 0.25 -14.81
N LEU A 169 8.01 0.35 -15.86
CA LEU A 169 6.56 0.20 -15.78
C LEU A 169 6.16 -1.24 -15.44
N ALA A 170 6.89 -2.25 -15.94
CA ALA A 170 6.68 -3.64 -15.54
C ALA A 170 7.02 -3.87 -14.06
N LEU A 171 8.09 -3.26 -13.52
CA LEU A 171 8.37 -3.28 -12.09
C LEU A 171 7.24 -2.64 -11.27
N ALA A 172 6.70 -1.51 -11.72
CA ALA A 172 5.56 -0.88 -11.07
C ALA A 172 4.31 -1.78 -11.08
N ALA A 173 4.00 -2.40 -12.22
CA ALA A 173 2.87 -3.32 -12.34
C ALA A 173 3.03 -4.57 -11.43
N LEU A 174 4.22 -5.16 -11.37
CA LEU A 174 4.50 -6.28 -10.45
C LEU A 174 4.40 -5.87 -8.98
N THR A 175 4.92 -4.70 -8.64
CA THR A 175 4.81 -4.14 -7.29
C THR A 175 3.35 -3.99 -6.88
N LEU A 176 2.51 -3.41 -7.75
CA LEU A 176 1.08 -3.26 -7.47
C LEU A 176 0.43 -4.62 -7.21
N ARG A 177 0.64 -5.59 -8.11
CA ARG A 177 0.04 -6.93 -7.97
C ARG A 177 0.46 -7.62 -6.66
N GLN A 178 1.72 -7.52 -6.26
CA GLN A 178 2.19 -8.14 -5.03
C GLN A 178 1.73 -7.38 -3.77
N LEU A 179 1.62 -6.05 -3.82
CA LEU A 179 1.00 -5.28 -2.74
C LEU A 179 -0.48 -5.65 -2.57
N GLU A 180 -1.24 -5.72 -3.66
CA GLU A 180 -2.66 -6.10 -3.62
C GLU A 180 -2.84 -7.51 -3.09
N LEU A 181 -2.04 -8.48 -3.56
CA LEU A 181 -2.06 -9.85 -3.04
C LEU A 181 -1.72 -9.90 -1.55
N GLY A 182 -0.66 -9.21 -1.12
CA GLY A 182 -0.27 -9.18 0.29
C GLY A 182 -1.31 -8.53 1.20
N LEU A 183 -1.98 -7.47 0.72
CA LEU A 183 -3.07 -6.82 1.44
C LEU A 183 -4.33 -7.69 1.47
N GLU A 184 -4.66 -8.39 0.38
CA GLU A 184 -5.76 -9.35 0.31
C GLU A 184 -5.56 -10.50 1.33
N LEU A 185 -4.34 -11.05 1.43
CA LEU A 185 -4.00 -12.06 2.44
C LEU A 185 -4.17 -11.55 3.89
N LEU A 186 -4.07 -10.24 4.11
CA LEU A 186 -4.32 -9.58 5.39
C LEU A 186 -5.80 -9.17 5.57
N GLY A 187 -6.66 -9.48 4.59
CA GLY A 187 -8.06 -9.09 4.57
C GLY A 187 -8.28 -7.59 4.39
N ILE A 188 -7.36 -6.89 3.73
CA ILE A 188 -7.40 -5.45 3.47
C ILE A 188 -7.70 -5.22 2.00
N GLU A 189 -8.84 -4.60 1.73
CA GLU A 189 -9.27 -4.23 0.38
C GLU A 189 -8.54 -2.96 -0.09
N THR A 190 -8.18 -2.91 -1.38
CA THR A 190 -7.48 -1.75 -1.95
C THR A 190 -8.41 -0.90 -2.81
N PRO A 191 -8.50 0.42 -2.58
CA PRO A 191 -9.34 1.28 -3.40
C PRO A 191 -8.75 1.49 -4.79
N ALA A 192 -9.60 1.82 -5.77
CA ALA A 192 -9.18 2.14 -7.14
C ALA A 192 -8.55 3.54 -7.24
N ARG A 193 -9.01 4.47 -6.39
CA ARG A 193 -8.51 5.83 -6.23
C ARG A 193 -8.68 6.32 -4.80
N MET A 194 -7.83 7.28 -4.45
CA MET A 194 -7.71 8.10 -3.24
C MET A 194 -6.97 9.37 -3.70
#